data_AF-A0A2Z3HHQ7-F1
#
_entry.id   AF-A0A2Z3HHQ7-F1
#
_cell.length_a   1.000
_cell.length_b   1.000
_cell.length_c   1.000
_cell.angle_alpha   90.00
_cell.angle_beta   90.00
_cell.angle_gamma   90.00
#
_symmetry.space_group_name_H-M   'P 1'
#
loop_
_entity.id
_entity.type
_entity.pdbx_description
1 polymer ?
#
loop_
_entity_poly.entity_id
_entity_poly.type
_entity_poly.pdbx_seq_one_letter_code
_entity_poly.pdbx_strand_id
1 'polypeptide(L)'
;MAERIHRDMKWTAEDRARYKAIREQFQKERPTPQQLIESGEYNGPIPHGVYLSLMAALVELKKAREAAGLSLADVAERSGIDKAALGRLENGVHDNPTVDTLARYAAAIGKRLVWSLQDVAPTV
;
A
#
# COMPACT_ATOMS: atom_id res chain seq x y z
N MET A 1 1.71 -23.61 -5.30
CA MET A 1 2.40 -22.34 -5.63
C MET A 1 1.47 -21.58 -6.55
N ALA A 2 0.85 -20.48 -6.10
CA ALA A 2 -0.05 -19.71 -6.97
C ALA A 2 0.77 -19.10 -8.12
N GLU A 3 0.31 -19.28 -9.35
CA GLU A 3 0.96 -18.75 -10.54
C GLU A 3 0.96 -17.21 -10.48
N ARG A 4 2.14 -16.59 -10.54
CA ARG A 4 2.27 -15.14 -10.50
C ARG A 4 1.71 -14.56 -11.80
N ILE A 5 0.50 -14.01 -11.76
CA ILE A 5 -0.12 -13.35 -12.92
C ILE A 5 0.63 -12.04 -13.18
N HIS A 6 1.61 -12.08 -14.08
CA HIS A 6 2.16 -10.89 -14.71
C HIS A 6 1.14 -10.37 -15.73
N ARG A 7 0.37 -9.33 -15.35
CA ARG A 7 -0.43 -8.59 -16.33
C ARG A 7 0.50 -7.76 -17.17
N ASP A 8 0.65 -8.14 -18.43
CA ASP A 8 1.41 -7.35 -19.37
C ASP A 8 0.70 -6.02 -19.61
N MET A 9 1.33 -4.93 -19.18
CA MET A 9 0.75 -3.60 -19.32
C MET A 9 0.87 -3.24 -20.80
N LYS A 10 -0.25 -3.30 -21.55
CA LYS A 10 -0.28 -2.98 -22.97
C LYS A 10 -0.28 -1.47 -23.16
N TRP A 11 0.91 -0.87 -23.13
CA TRP A 11 1.05 0.56 -23.39
C TRP A 11 0.73 0.84 -24.85
N THR A 12 -0.21 1.74 -25.09
CA THR A 12 -0.47 2.24 -26.44
C THR A 12 0.66 3.17 -26.90
N ALA A 13 0.69 3.50 -28.18
CA ALA A 13 1.62 4.53 -28.68
C ALA A 13 1.33 5.90 -28.02
N GLU A 14 0.06 6.20 -27.76
CA GLU A 14 -0.39 7.40 -27.08
C GLU A 14 0.06 7.43 -25.61
N ASP A 15 -0.09 6.34 -24.86
CA ASP A 15 0.40 6.26 -23.47
C ASP A 15 1.90 6.53 -23.39
N ARG A 16 2.67 5.94 -24.31
CA ARG A 16 4.13 6.16 -24.39
C ARG A 16 4.46 7.62 -24.68
N ALA A 17 3.75 8.25 -25.61
CA ALA A 17 3.94 9.66 -25.93
C ALA A 17 3.60 10.56 -24.72
N ARG A 18 2.47 10.31 -24.05
CA ARG A 18 2.07 11.03 -22.82
C ARG A 18 3.14 10.91 -21.73
N TYR A 19 3.59 9.69 -21.43
CA TYR A 19 4.63 9.47 -20.42
C TYR A 19 5.97 10.12 -20.80
N LYS A 20 6.36 10.07 -22.08
CA LYS A 20 7.56 10.74 -22.57
C LYS A 20 7.47 12.26 -22.36
N ALA A 21 6.33 12.87 -22.71
CA ALA A 21 6.11 14.31 -22.53
C ALA A 21 6.16 14.72 -21.05
N ILE A 22 5.48 13.98 -20.16
CA ILE A 22 5.53 14.20 -18.71
C ILE A 22 6.99 14.11 -18.23
N ARG A 23 7.72 13.08 -18.65
CA ARG A 23 9.12 12.89 -18.25
C ARG A 23 10.01 14.03 -18.72
N GLU A 24 9.89 14.47 -19.98
CA GLU A 24 10.66 15.59 -20.53
C GLU A 24 10.36 16.90 -19.78
N GLN A 25 9.09 17.16 -19.47
CA GLN A 25 8.67 18.30 -18.66
C GLN A 25 9.31 18.25 -17.27
N PHE A 26 9.18 17.15 -16.55
CA PHE A 26 9.76 16.99 -15.21
C PHE A 26 11.29 17.07 -15.20
N GLN A 27 11.96 16.58 -16.26
CA GLN A 27 13.42 16.71 -16.40
C GLN A 27 13.87 18.15 -16.65
N LYS A 28 13.07 18.94 -17.37
CA LYS A 28 13.36 20.34 -17.67
C LYS A 28 13.07 21.24 -16.47
N GLU A 29 11.90 21.09 -15.86
CA GLU A 29 11.41 21.99 -14.80
C GLU A 29 11.96 21.62 -13.43
N ARG A 30 12.22 20.33 -13.19
CA ARG A 30 12.75 19.76 -11.93
C ARG A 30 12.08 20.41 -10.70
N PRO A 31 10.73 20.41 -10.64
CA PRO A 31 10.01 21.08 -9.58
C PRO A 31 10.42 20.52 -8.22
N THR A 32 10.48 21.39 -7.22
CA THR A 32 10.75 20.99 -5.84
C THR A 32 9.52 20.27 -5.26
N PRO A 33 9.67 19.43 -4.23
CA PRO A 33 8.53 18.83 -3.53
C PRO A 33 7.52 19.86 -3.05
N GLN A 34 7.97 21.05 -2.61
CA GLN A 34 7.11 22.15 -2.20
C GLN A 34 6.22 22.64 -3.34
N GLN A 35 6.79 22.86 -4.54
CA GLN A 35 6.05 23.32 -5.71
C GLN A 35 5.00 22.30 -6.16
N LEU A 36 5.30 21.00 -6.05
CA LEU A 36 4.35 19.92 -6.36
C LEU A 36 3.21 19.82 -5.34
N ILE A 37 3.47 20.16 -4.07
CA ILE A 37 2.45 20.24 -3.02
C ILE A 37 1.54 21.44 -3.28
N GLU A 38 2.11 22.59 -3.62
CA GLU A 38 1.36 23.80 -3.94
C GLU A 38 0.51 23.66 -5.21
N SER A 39 1.01 22.94 -6.22
CA SER A 39 0.24 22.66 -7.45
C SER A 39 -0.85 21.58 -7.27
N GLY A 40 -0.79 20.81 -6.18
CA GLY A 40 -1.69 19.67 -5.93
C GLY A 40 -1.34 18.40 -6.73
N GLU A 41 -0.22 18.40 -7.47
CA GLU A 41 0.29 17.23 -8.19
C GLU A 41 0.91 16.19 -7.25
N TYR A 42 1.25 16.58 -6.03
CA TYR A 42 1.76 15.70 -4.98
C TYR A 42 1.16 16.05 -3.61
N ASN A 43 0.51 15.08 -2.96
CA ASN A 43 -0.13 15.30 -1.65
C ASN A 43 0.84 15.26 -0.46
N GLY A 44 2.15 15.33 -0.70
CA GLY A 44 3.16 15.19 0.34
C GLY A 44 3.37 13.74 0.81
N PRO A 45 4.29 13.53 1.77
CA PRO A 45 4.47 12.23 2.40
C PRO A 45 3.24 11.87 3.24
N ILE A 46 2.98 10.56 3.41
CA ILE A 46 1.97 10.08 4.36
C ILE A 46 2.26 10.70 5.74
N PRO A 47 1.30 11.39 6.37
CA PRO A 47 1.52 11.98 7.69
C PRO A 47 2.01 10.92 8.67
N HIS A 48 3.03 11.26 9.48
CA HIS A 48 3.71 10.28 10.34
C HIS A 48 2.73 9.53 11.27
N GLY A 49 1.74 10.24 11.83
CA GLY A 49 0.69 9.62 12.65
C GLY A 49 -0.13 8.57 11.89
N VAL A 50 -0.46 8.83 10.63
CA VAL A 50 -1.17 7.87 9.77
C VAL A 50 -0.29 6.64 9.53
N TYR A 51 1.00 6.85 9.21
CA TYR A 51 1.95 5.76 9.04
C TYR A 51 2.06 4.87 10.30
N LEU A 52 2.23 5.48 11.47
CA LEU A 52 2.28 4.74 12.74
C LEU A 52 0.99 3.97 13.02
N SER A 53 -0.17 4.57 12.74
CA SER A 53 -1.47 3.90 12.92
C SER A 53 -1.63 2.68 12.01
N LEU A 54 -1.17 2.77 10.76
CA LEU A 54 -1.15 1.64 9.82
C LEU A 54 -0.23 0.53 10.32
N MET A 55 0.99 0.87 10.78
CA MET A 55 1.95 -0.10 11.30
C MET A 55 1.41 -0.84 12.53
N ALA A 56 0.71 -0.13 13.43
CA ALA A 56 0.01 -0.75 14.54
C ALA A 56 -1.05 -1.75 14.07
N ALA A 57 -1.87 -1.39 13.07
CA ALA A 57 -2.87 -2.29 12.51
C ALA A 57 -2.26 -3.54 11.86
N LEU A 58 -1.11 -3.40 11.17
CA LEU A 58 -0.38 -4.52 10.57
C LEU A 58 0.19 -5.47 11.62
N VAL A 59 0.71 -4.93 12.73
CA VAL A 59 1.16 -5.74 13.88
C VAL A 59 0.00 -6.55 14.46
N GLU A 60 -1.18 -5.95 14.61
CA GLU A 60 -2.36 -6.67 15.11
C GLU A 60 -2.85 -7.75 14.13
N LEU A 61 -2.80 -7.51 12.81
CA LEU A 61 -3.08 -8.55 11.81
C LEU A 61 -2.11 -9.72 11.92
N LYS A 62 -0.81 -9.44 12.06
CA LYS A 62 0.23 -10.46 12.25
C LYS A 62 -0.02 -11.30 13.51
N LYS A 63 -0.27 -10.64 14.65
CA LYS A 63 -0.58 -11.34 15.91
C LYS A 63 -1.82 -12.21 15.78
N ALA A 64 -2.87 -11.71 15.13
CA ALA A 64 -4.10 -12.47 14.92
C ALA A 64 -3.89 -13.68 14.00
N ARG A 65 -3.04 -13.56 12.97
CA ARG A 65 -2.60 -14.70 12.14
C ARG A 65 -1.89 -15.76 12.98
N GLU A 66 -0.93 -15.34 13.79
CA GLU A 66 -0.12 -16.24 14.63
C GLU A 66 -0.98 -16.94 15.69
N ALA A 67 -1.91 -16.22 16.32
CA ALA A 67 -2.87 -16.80 17.26
C ALA A 67 -3.83 -17.80 16.61
N ALA A 68 -4.12 -17.65 15.32
CA ALA A 68 -4.89 -18.61 14.54
C ALA A 68 -4.05 -19.83 14.07
N GLY A 69 -2.75 -19.87 14.38
CA GLY A 69 -1.85 -20.96 13.98
C GLY A 69 -1.54 -20.99 12.48
N LEU A 70 -1.78 -19.89 11.76
CA LEU A 70 -1.63 -19.83 10.31
C LEU A 70 -0.24 -19.35 9.91
N SER A 71 0.38 -20.06 8.98
CA SER A 71 1.60 -19.60 8.31
C SER A 71 1.28 -18.56 7.23
N LEU A 72 2.31 -17.84 6.77
CA LEU A 72 2.18 -16.97 5.60
C LEU A 72 1.75 -17.74 4.32
N ALA A 73 2.08 -19.03 4.22
CA ALA A 73 1.66 -19.84 3.08
C ALA A 73 0.16 -20.12 3.13
N ASP A 74 -0.40 -20.41 4.31
CA ASP A 74 -1.84 -20.63 4.50
C ASP A 74 -2.63 -19.37 4.18
N VAL A 75 -2.15 -18.21 4.63
CA VAL A 75 -2.79 -16.92 4.31
C VAL A 75 -2.69 -16.61 2.82
N ALA A 76 -1.56 -16.89 2.18
CA ALA A 76 -1.39 -16.69 0.74
C ALA A 76 -2.41 -17.51 -0.07
N GLU A 77 -2.58 -18.79 0.29
CA GLU A 77 -3.56 -19.68 -0.34
C GLU A 77 -4.99 -19.18 -0.16
N ARG A 78 -5.36 -18.74 1.04
CA ARG A 78 -6.72 -18.27 1.36
C ARG A 78 -7.07 -16.89 0.80
N SER A 79 -6.09 -15.98 0.75
CA SER A 79 -6.31 -14.57 0.37
C SER A 79 -6.01 -14.28 -1.11
N GLY A 80 -5.30 -15.20 -1.79
CA GLY A 80 -4.74 -14.96 -3.12
C GLY A 80 -3.64 -13.89 -3.14
N ILE A 81 -3.09 -13.50 -2.00
CA ILE A 81 -1.96 -12.56 -1.89
C ILE A 81 -0.66 -13.36 -1.96
N ASP A 82 0.32 -12.86 -2.72
CA ASP A 82 1.65 -13.47 -2.78
C ASP A 82 2.31 -13.57 -1.39
N LYS A 83 2.93 -14.71 -1.08
CA LYS A 83 3.58 -14.96 0.23
C LYS A 83 4.67 -13.94 0.54
N ALA A 84 5.47 -13.54 -0.46
CA ALA A 84 6.51 -12.53 -0.24
C ALA A 84 5.90 -11.14 -0.05
N ALA A 85 4.79 -10.82 -0.71
CA ALA A 85 4.02 -9.61 -0.44
C ALA A 85 3.46 -9.58 0.99
N LEU A 86 2.90 -10.68 1.50
CA LEU A 86 2.47 -10.79 2.90
C LEU A 86 3.64 -10.61 3.87
N GLY A 87 4.81 -11.20 3.57
CA GLY A 87 6.02 -11.02 4.37
C GLY A 87 6.51 -9.57 4.39
N ARG A 88 6.48 -8.86 3.26
CA ARG A 88 6.82 -7.42 3.23
C ARG A 88 5.80 -6.57 3.98
N LEU A 89 4.52 -6.92 3.88
CA LEU A 89 3.43 -6.26 4.59
C LEU A 89 3.63 -6.36 6.11
N GLU A 90 3.86 -7.56 6.64
CA GLU A 90 4.05 -7.78 8.08
C GLU A 90 5.33 -7.18 8.66
N ASN A 91 6.33 -6.91 7.82
CA ASN A 91 7.60 -6.31 8.21
C ASN A 91 7.67 -4.80 7.92
N GLY A 92 6.58 -4.19 7.45
CA GLY A 92 6.54 -2.75 7.20
C GLY A 92 7.39 -2.29 6.02
N VAL A 93 7.74 -3.19 5.10
CA VAL A 93 8.51 -2.88 3.87
C VAL A 93 7.57 -2.44 2.74
N HIS A 94 6.26 -2.60 2.93
CA HIS A 94 5.24 -2.18 1.99
C HIS A 94 4.51 -0.94 2.51
N ASP A 95 4.95 0.24 2.09
CA ASP A 95 4.58 1.51 2.72
C ASP A 95 3.10 1.91 2.52
N ASN A 96 2.43 1.36 1.50
CA ASN A 96 1.06 1.71 1.17
C ASN A 96 0.25 0.51 0.63
N PRO A 97 -0.20 -0.42 1.51
CA PRO A 97 -1.10 -1.49 1.11
C PRO A 97 -2.49 -0.95 0.79
N THR A 98 -3.16 -1.52 -0.22
CA THR A 98 -4.54 -1.14 -0.51
C THR A 98 -5.48 -1.66 0.58
N VAL A 99 -6.61 -0.97 0.78
CA VAL A 99 -7.68 -1.44 1.68
C VAL A 99 -8.13 -2.86 1.32
N ASP A 100 -8.25 -3.18 0.03
CA ASP A 100 -8.55 -4.54 -0.46
C ASP A 100 -7.52 -5.58 0.01
N THR A 101 -6.22 -5.25 -0.04
CA THR A 101 -5.15 -6.14 0.42
C THR A 101 -5.30 -6.43 1.91
N LEU A 102 -5.54 -5.39 2.72
CA LEU A 102 -5.75 -5.54 4.16
C LEU A 102 -7.02 -6.33 4.48
N ALA A 103 -8.10 -6.09 3.74
CA ALA A 103 -9.37 -6.79 3.92
C ALA A 103 -9.28 -8.28 3.56
N ARG A 104 -8.65 -8.64 2.44
CA ARG A 104 -8.43 -10.04 2.04
C ARG A 104 -7.52 -10.79 3.01
N TYR A 105 -6.47 -10.14 3.51
CA TYR A 105 -5.67 -10.69 4.60
C TYR A 105 -6.55 -10.98 5.81
N ALA A 106 -7.28 -9.98 6.31
CA ALA A 106 -8.12 -10.11 7.51
C ALA A 106 -9.14 -11.25 7.36
N ALA A 107 -9.81 -11.33 6.21
CA ALA A 107 -10.77 -12.40 5.93
C ALA A 107 -10.12 -13.79 5.95
N ALA A 108 -8.91 -13.94 5.39
CA ALA A 108 -8.18 -15.20 5.37
C ALA A 108 -7.82 -15.75 6.76
N ILE A 109 -7.74 -14.87 7.76
CA ILE A 109 -7.50 -15.21 9.17
C ILE A 109 -8.79 -15.19 10.02
N GLY A 110 -9.97 -15.12 9.39
CA GLY A 110 -11.26 -15.11 10.09
C GLY A 110 -11.56 -13.82 10.84
N LYS A 111 -10.99 -12.70 10.41
CA LYS A 111 -11.19 -11.35 10.97
C LYS A 111 -11.82 -10.42 9.94
N ARG A 112 -12.20 -9.22 10.39
CA ARG A 112 -12.62 -8.11 9.53
C ARG A 112 -12.01 -6.81 10.05
N LEU A 113 -11.75 -5.87 9.16
CA LEU A 113 -11.36 -4.52 9.52
C LEU A 113 -12.60 -3.68 9.80
N VAL A 114 -12.52 -2.83 10.82
CA VAL A 114 -13.54 -1.83 11.17
C VAL A 114 -12.80 -0.51 11.32
N TRP A 115 -13.41 0.57 10.84
CA TRP A 115 -12.80 1.89 10.83
C TRP A 115 -13.50 2.80 11.82
N SER A 116 -12.74 3.66 12.48
CA SER A 116 -13.24 4.74 13.34
C SER A 116 -12.50 6.03 13.05
N LEU A 117 -13.12 7.16 13.38
CA LEU A 117 -12.53 8.48 13.27
C LEU A 117 -12.11 8.96 14.66
N GLN A 118 -11.01 9.70 14.73
CA GLN A 118 -10.51 10.34 15.93
C GLN A 118 -10.22 11.81 15.63
N ASP A 119 -10.37 12.67 16.63
CA ASP A 119 -10.02 14.07 16.49
C ASP A 119 -8.51 14.21 16.24
N VAL A 120 -8.14 15.07 15.31
CA VAL A 120 -6.74 15.42 15.08
C VAL A 120 -6.31 16.28 16.27
N ALA A 121 -5.29 15.84 17.01
CA ALA A 121 -4.74 16.65 18.09
C ALA A 121 -4.33 18.02 17.52
N PRO A 122 -4.70 19.14 18.18
CA PRO A 122 -4.30 20.45 17.70
C PRO A 122 -2.78 20.51 17.62
N THR A 123 -2.28 20.82 16.43
CA THR A 123 -0.85 21.01 16.20
C THR A 123 -0.48 22.33 16.87
N VAL A 124 0.28 22.28 17.97
CA VAL A 124 0.83 23.47 18.65
C VAL A 124 2.02 23.99 17.86
#